data_AF-A0A6S7FR86-F1
#
_entry.id   AF-A0A6S7FR86-F1
#
_cell.length_a   1.000
_cell.length_b   1.000
_cell.length_c   1.000
_cell.angle_alpha   90.00
_cell.angle_beta   90.00
_cell.angle_gamma   90.00
#
_symmetry.space_group_name_H-M   'P 1'
#
loop_
_entity.id
_entity.type
_entity.pdbx_description
1 polymer ?
#
loop_
_entity_poly.entity_id
_entity_poly.type
_entity_poly.pdbx_seq_one_letter_code
_entity_poly.pdbx_strand_id
1 'polypeptide(L)'
;MNKAFGLSHQPAEKAYLEALAEAYKTADSWDTRRQVLSTMSDTANFNVISEYIPGLTHYRFTMANLRRLQYGRSRQRSFNDLGTVVLTISPLKKDGENWAAEMQEALKVGKLYLKGDYKVHVSDNACVPDHCYMYVLSDITDKDFKYKCKHKHDERCEQCESLDLTLKNIEQAIEEERDETLYLFTSAVRAINLWKGHQLRSVQQDQARLDVINLLKDEKTVYIVNDWAMKFLPHQYRESQSDWFGKNGISWHISVVFRKSNGQLESQSFIHIIESCSQDSAAIVLIMQHVLKTLETENPKLKRAFFRQDNAGCYHSASTILACHHIAKTTLTVLPLLASVISDCL
;
A
#
# COMPACT_ATOMS: atom_id res chain seq x y z
N MET A 1 -9.93 29.62 -16.72
CA MET A 1 -11.14 30.47 -16.80
C MET A 1 -12.29 29.56 -17.17
N ASN A 2 -13.09 29.15 -16.18
CA ASN A 2 -14.47 28.64 -16.28
C ASN A 2 -14.87 28.15 -14.88
N LYS A 3 -14.97 29.13 -13.97
CA LYS A 3 -15.69 29.05 -12.70
C LYS A 3 -16.60 30.26 -12.68
N ALA A 4 -17.83 30.10 -13.16
CA ALA A 4 -18.98 30.94 -12.84
C ALA A 4 -20.20 30.38 -13.59
N PHE A 5 -21.30 30.23 -12.85
CA PHE A 5 -22.64 29.77 -13.27
C PHE A 5 -22.86 28.25 -13.29
N GLY A 6 -23.92 27.86 -12.56
CA GLY A 6 -24.15 26.53 -12.06
C GLY A 6 -24.81 25.55 -13.02
N LEU A 7 -24.79 24.29 -12.56
CA LEU A 7 -25.69 23.19 -12.90
C LEU A 7 -26.03 23.02 -14.38
N SER A 8 -25.14 22.36 -15.11
CA SER A 8 -25.57 21.36 -16.08
C SER A 8 -24.75 20.08 -15.86
N HIS A 9 -25.26 19.21 -15.00
CA HIS A 9 -24.81 17.81 -15.03
C HIS A 9 -25.14 17.27 -16.41
N GLN A 10 -24.18 16.60 -17.05
CA GLN A 10 -24.46 15.88 -18.28
C GLN A 10 -25.63 14.91 -18.01
N PRO A 11 -26.57 14.71 -18.94
CA PRO A 11 -27.76 13.86 -18.72
C PRO A 11 -27.43 12.46 -18.16
N ALA A 12 -26.26 11.92 -18.50
CA ALA A 12 -25.76 10.64 -18.00
C ALA A 12 -25.37 10.68 -16.51
N GLU A 13 -24.78 11.77 -16.01
CA GLU A 13 -24.41 11.91 -14.59
C GLU A 13 -25.64 12.02 -13.69
N LYS A 14 -26.68 12.73 -14.17
CA LYS A 14 -27.96 12.84 -13.47
C LYS A 14 -28.64 11.48 -13.32
N ALA A 15 -28.77 10.73 -14.41
CA ALA A 15 -29.36 9.38 -14.38
C ALA A 15 -28.56 8.42 -13.47
N TYR A 16 -27.23 8.56 -13.44
CA TYR A 16 -26.37 7.79 -12.55
C TYR A 16 -26.60 8.12 -11.06
N LEU A 17 -26.68 9.41 -10.71
CA LEU A 17 -26.97 9.83 -9.33
C LEU A 17 -28.39 9.43 -8.88
N GLU A 18 -29.38 9.46 -9.77
CA GLU A 18 -30.75 8.99 -9.50
C GLU A 18 -30.77 7.48 -9.19
N ALA A 19 -30.07 6.67 -9.99
CA ALA A 19 -29.96 5.23 -9.76
C ALA A 19 -29.28 4.91 -8.42
N LEU A 20 -28.21 5.64 -8.08
CA LEU A 20 -27.53 5.48 -6.79
C LEU A 20 -28.41 5.96 -5.63
N ALA A 21 -29.17 7.04 -5.79
CA ALA A 21 -30.10 7.49 -4.75
C ALA A 21 -31.19 6.46 -4.47
N GLU A 22 -31.68 5.77 -5.50
CA GLU A 22 -32.64 4.67 -5.34
C GLU A 22 -32.03 3.44 -4.64
N ALA A 23 -30.80 3.07 -5.01
CA ALA A 23 -30.03 2.04 -4.31
C ALA A 23 -29.79 2.40 -2.84
N TYR A 24 -29.59 3.68 -2.53
CA TYR A 24 -29.45 4.16 -1.15
C TYR A 24 -30.76 4.02 -0.36
N LYS A 25 -31.92 4.31 -0.97
CA LYS A 25 -33.23 4.20 -0.31
C LYS A 25 -33.63 2.75 -0.04
N THR A 26 -33.36 1.87 -1.01
CA THR A 26 -33.72 0.44 -0.97
C THR A 26 -32.75 -0.40 -0.14
N ALA A 27 -31.59 0.14 0.23
CA ALA A 27 -30.64 -0.57 1.07
C ALA A 27 -31.16 -0.78 2.51
N ASP A 28 -31.10 -2.03 2.96
CA ASP A 28 -31.61 -2.50 4.26
C ASP A 28 -30.63 -2.28 5.42
N SER A 29 -29.36 -1.99 5.13
CA SER A 29 -28.32 -1.74 6.13
C SER A 29 -27.65 -0.39 5.94
N TRP A 30 -27.21 0.18 7.06
CA TRP A 30 -26.45 1.43 7.02
C TRP A 30 -25.10 1.24 6.30
N ASP A 31 -24.48 0.06 6.39
CA ASP A 31 -23.26 -0.24 5.65
C ASP A 31 -23.48 -0.14 4.14
N THR A 32 -24.52 -0.77 3.60
CA THR A 32 -24.87 -0.70 2.17
C THR A 32 -25.19 0.73 1.74
N ARG A 33 -26.01 1.46 2.53
CA ARG A 33 -26.28 2.89 2.32
C ARG A 33 -25.00 3.72 2.26
N ARG A 34 -24.06 3.46 3.16
CA ARG A 34 -22.77 4.14 3.21
C ARG A 34 -21.90 3.81 2.00
N GLN A 35 -21.95 2.59 1.45
CA GLN A 35 -21.21 2.23 0.23
C GLN A 35 -21.74 3.01 -0.97
N VAL A 36 -23.06 3.01 -1.15
CA VAL A 36 -23.73 3.75 -2.23
C VAL A 36 -23.41 5.25 -2.13
N LEU A 37 -23.51 5.81 -0.92
CA LEU A 37 -23.17 7.21 -0.66
C LEU A 37 -21.69 7.53 -0.90
N SER A 38 -20.79 6.56 -0.69
CA SER A 38 -19.36 6.69 -1.00
C SER A 38 -19.13 6.85 -2.49
N THR A 39 -19.82 6.04 -3.31
CA THR A 39 -19.81 6.15 -4.77
C THR A 39 -20.39 7.47 -5.24
N MET A 40 -21.52 7.91 -4.67
CA MET A 40 -22.12 9.21 -5.00
C MET A 40 -21.16 10.38 -4.71
N SER A 41 -20.43 10.32 -3.59
CA SER A 41 -19.47 11.37 -3.19
C SER A 41 -18.27 11.54 -4.12
N ASP A 42 -18.01 10.57 -5.00
CA ASP A 42 -16.98 10.66 -6.05
C ASP A 42 -17.49 11.44 -7.28
N THR A 43 -18.81 11.41 -7.50
CA THR A 43 -19.47 12.04 -8.65
C THR A 43 -19.89 13.48 -8.36
N ALA A 44 -20.32 13.80 -7.14
CA ALA A 44 -20.81 15.13 -6.79
C ALA A 44 -20.53 15.54 -5.34
N ASN A 45 -20.69 16.83 -5.05
CA ASN A 45 -20.49 17.38 -3.70
C ASN A 45 -21.76 17.26 -2.84
N PHE A 46 -21.63 17.55 -1.54
CA PHE A 46 -22.72 17.46 -0.57
C PHE A 46 -23.98 18.19 -1.00
N ASN A 47 -23.84 19.42 -1.52
CA ASN A 47 -24.98 20.25 -1.88
C ASN A 47 -25.81 19.56 -2.97
N VAL A 48 -25.16 18.98 -3.97
CA VAL A 48 -25.84 18.25 -5.05
C VAL A 48 -26.45 16.95 -4.52
N ILE A 49 -25.72 16.14 -3.75
CA ILE A 49 -26.20 14.81 -3.32
C ILE A 49 -27.35 14.92 -2.32
N SER A 50 -27.35 15.95 -1.47
CA SER A 50 -28.44 16.20 -0.52
C SER A 50 -29.77 16.54 -1.21
N GLU A 51 -29.76 16.97 -2.48
CA GLU A 51 -30.99 17.10 -3.28
C GLU A 51 -31.60 15.74 -3.64
N TYR A 52 -30.77 14.71 -3.85
CA TYR A 52 -31.24 13.36 -4.20
C TYR A 52 -31.56 12.49 -2.96
N ILE A 53 -30.97 12.81 -1.81
CA ILE A 53 -31.19 12.11 -0.54
C ILE A 53 -31.64 13.14 0.51
N PRO A 54 -32.96 13.44 0.57
CA PRO A 54 -33.51 14.34 1.58
C PRO A 54 -33.19 13.87 3.00
N GLY A 55 -32.66 14.78 3.84
CA GLY A 55 -32.25 14.47 5.21
C GLY A 55 -30.82 13.92 5.35
N LEU A 56 -30.03 13.88 4.27
CA LEU A 56 -28.62 13.56 4.36
C LEU A 56 -27.87 14.62 5.17
N THR A 57 -27.21 14.20 6.25
CA THR A 57 -26.39 15.11 7.06
C THR A 57 -24.99 15.26 6.46
N HIS A 58 -24.38 16.42 6.67
CA HIS A 58 -23.00 16.68 6.25
C HIS A 58 -22.03 15.65 6.86
N TYR A 59 -22.35 15.18 8.07
CA TYR A 59 -21.62 14.13 8.76
C TYR A 59 -21.67 12.78 8.01
N ARG A 60 -22.86 12.28 7.66
CA ARG A 60 -23.03 11.02 6.89
C ARG A 60 -22.33 11.07 5.54
N PHE A 61 -22.42 12.21 4.86
CA PHE A 61 -21.69 12.47 3.63
C PHE A 61 -20.17 12.41 3.83
N THR A 62 -19.67 13.05 4.88
CA THR A 62 -18.24 13.06 5.22
C THR A 62 -17.74 11.65 5.58
N MET A 63 -18.50 10.87 6.35
CA MET A 63 -18.17 9.48 6.69
C MET A 63 -18.09 8.57 5.45
N ALA A 64 -19.03 8.70 4.52
CA ALA A 64 -19.02 7.93 3.28
C ALA A 64 -17.84 8.31 2.36
N ASN A 65 -17.49 9.60 2.34
CA ASN A 65 -16.30 10.09 1.64
C ASN A 65 -15.01 9.58 2.33
N LEU A 66 -14.96 9.50 3.67
CA LEU A 66 -13.82 8.97 4.42
C LEU A 66 -13.54 7.49 4.12
N ARG A 67 -14.55 6.66 3.83
CA ARG A 67 -14.36 5.26 3.39
C ARG A 67 -13.61 5.16 2.05
N ARG A 68 -13.94 6.03 1.08
CA ARG A 68 -13.23 6.15 -0.21
C ARG A 68 -11.77 6.58 0.01
N LEU A 69 -11.55 7.47 0.99
CA LEU A 69 -10.21 7.93 1.36
C LEU A 69 -9.39 6.87 2.12
N GLN A 70 -10.01 5.89 2.76
CA GLN A 70 -9.32 4.80 3.48
C GLN A 70 -8.64 3.79 2.56
N TYR A 71 -9.16 3.55 1.35
CA TYR A 71 -8.53 2.66 0.36
C TYR A 71 -7.49 3.36 -0.54
N GLY A 72 -7.37 4.70 -0.45
CA GLY A 72 -6.49 5.51 -1.29
C GLY A 72 -5.55 6.49 -0.57
N ARG A 73 -5.50 6.55 0.77
CA ARG A 73 -4.67 7.54 1.49
C ARG A 73 -3.86 6.93 2.65
N SER A 74 -2.73 7.59 2.95
CA SER A 74 -1.62 7.05 3.76
C SER A 74 -2.04 6.45 5.11
N ARG A 75 -1.52 5.25 5.40
CA ARG A 75 -1.69 4.52 6.67
C ARG A 75 -1.33 5.36 7.92
N GLN A 76 -0.60 6.46 7.74
CA GLN A 76 -0.17 7.43 8.75
C GLN A 76 -1.28 8.35 9.29
N ARG A 77 -2.44 8.42 8.61
CA ARG A 77 -3.61 9.20 9.05
C ARG A 77 -4.37 8.52 10.19
N SER A 78 -4.25 7.21 10.35
CA SER A 78 -4.88 6.41 11.43
C SER A 78 -4.58 6.95 12.84
N PHE A 79 -3.36 7.40 13.09
CA PHE A 79 -3.00 8.05 14.36
C PHE A 79 -3.73 9.38 14.58
N ASN A 80 -4.02 10.14 13.51
CA ASN A 80 -4.81 11.37 13.61
C ASN A 80 -6.29 11.06 13.84
N ASP A 81 -6.79 9.95 13.26
CA ASP A 81 -8.15 9.47 13.50
C ASP A 81 -8.32 9.06 14.98
N LEU A 82 -7.34 8.35 15.56
CA LEU A 82 -7.30 8.09 17.01
C LEU A 82 -7.19 9.37 17.84
N GLY A 83 -6.41 10.36 17.38
CA GLY A 83 -6.39 11.68 18.01
C GLY A 83 -7.77 12.34 18.00
N THR A 84 -8.57 12.15 16.95
CA THR A 84 -9.94 12.65 16.88
C THR A 84 -10.86 11.91 17.86
N VAL A 85 -10.69 10.59 17.99
CA VAL A 85 -11.38 9.76 18.99
C VAL A 85 -11.10 10.26 20.40
N VAL A 86 -9.82 10.50 20.74
CA VAL A 86 -9.38 11.03 22.04
C VAL A 86 -10.07 12.37 22.35
N LEU A 87 -10.08 13.31 21.41
CA LEU A 87 -10.72 14.62 21.59
C LEU A 87 -12.25 14.54 21.69
N THR A 88 -12.86 13.51 21.11
CA THR A 88 -14.31 13.27 21.20
C THR A 88 -14.69 12.74 22.58
N ILE A 89 -13.84 11.92 23.19
CA ILE A 89 -14.09 11.29 24.50
C ILE A 89 -13.69 12.22 25.65
N SER A 90 -12.69 13.07 25.45
CA SER A 90 -12.11 13.88 26.53
C SER A 90 -13.12 14.70 27.34
N PRO A 91 -14.15 15.37 26.75
CA PRO A 91 -15.08 16.19 27.54
C PRO A 91 -15.95 15.39 28.51
N LEU A 92 -15.99 14.07 28.36
CA LEU A 92 -16.80 13.15 29.17
C LEU A 92 -16.07 12.68 30.43
N LYS A 93 -14.76 12.92 30.51
CA LYS A 93 -13.93 12.45 31.63
C LYS A 93 -13.71 13.59 32.63
N LYS A 94 -13.70 13.25 33.92
CA LYS A 94 -13.45 14.18 35.03
C LYS A 94 -12.09 14.90 34.93
N ASP A 95 -11.10 14.27 34.29
CA ASP A 95 -9.77 14.84 34.01
C ASP A 95 -9.43 14.72 32.50
N GLY A 96 -10.42 15.09 31.68
CA GLY A 96 -10.39 14.87 30.23
C GLY A 96 -9.28 15.57 29.47
N GLU A 97 -8.94 16.80 29.87
CA GLU A 97 -7.92 17.61 29.18
C GLU A 97 -6.51 17.01 29.36
N ASN A 98 -6.15 16.64 30.60
CA ASN A 98 -4.86 16.02 30.88
C ASN A 98 -4.75 14.63 30.22
N TRP A 99 -5.81 13.82 30.35
CA TRP A 99 -5.86 12.51 29.67
C TRP A 99 -5.73 12.64 28.15
N ALA A 100 -6.39 13.64 27.54
CA ALA A 100 -6.29 13.87 26.11
C ALA A 100 -4.87 14.27 25.71
N ALA A 101 -4.23 15.18 26.45
CA ALA A 101 -2.85 15.58 26.19
C ALA A 101 -1.87 14.40 26.27
N GLU A 102 -2.03 13.55 27.30
CA GLU A 102 -1.23 12.34 27.48
C GLU A 102 -1.40 11.35 26.30
N MET A 103 -2.64 11.04 25.93
CA MET A 103 -2.92 10.10 24.84
C MET A 103 -2.46 10.65 23.48
N GLN A 104 -2.56 11.96 23.23
CA GLN A 104 -2.07 12.57 21.98
C GLN A 104 -0.55 12.45 21.86
N GLU A 105 0.19 12.70 22.94
CA GLU A 105 1.64 12.56 22.92
C GLU A 105 2.05 11.10 22.80
N ALA A 106 1.39 10.18 23.51
CA ALA A 106 1.63 8.74 23.38
C ALA A 106 1.37 8.23 21.95
N LEU A 107 0.28 8.66 21.31
CA LEU A 107 -0.01 8.35 19.91
C LEU A 107 1.08 8.89 18.96
N LYS A 108 1.58 10.09 19.22
CA LYS A 108 2.66 10.70 18.43
C LYS A 108 3.98 9.93 18.57
N VAL A 109 4.33 9.53 19.79
CA VAL A 109 5.51 8.68 20.07
C VAL A 109 5.37 7.34 19.37
N GLY A 110 4.22 6.67 19.50
CA GLY A 110 3.94 5.40 18.82
C GLY A 110 4.01 5.50 17.29
N LYS A 111 3.53 6.62 16.72
CA LYS A 111 3.66 6.90 15.29
C LYS A 111 5.12 7.06 14.84
N LEU A 112 5.93 7.77 15.61
CA LEU A 112 7.36 7.94 15.31
C LEU A 112 8.10 6.61 15.42
N TYR A 113 7.79 5.81 16.43
CA TYR A 113 8.33 4.46 16.60
C TYR A 113 8.07 3.57 15.38
N LEU A 114 6.81 3.46 14.93
CA LEU A 114 6.47 2.66 13.75
C LEU A 114 7.10 3.20 12.46
N LYS A 115 7.36 4.51 12.37
CA LYS A 115 7.98 5.15 11.19
C LYS A 115 9.49 4.92 11.12
N GLY A 116 10.16 4.84 12.27
CA GLY A 116 11.62 4.74 12.39
C GLY A 116 12.05 3.43 13.03
N ASP A 117 12.20 3.46 14.35
CA ASP A 117 12.90 2.43 15.14
C ASP A 117 12.32 1.02 15.00
N TYR A 118 11.01 0.88 14.76
CA TYR A 118 10.38 -0.43 14.61
C TYR A 118 11.12 -1.31 13.59
N LYS A 119 11.53 -0.74 12.45
CA LYS A 119 12.28 -1.51 11.43
C LYS A 119 13.66 -1.96 11.90
N VAL A 120 14.29 -1.19 12.78
CA VAL A 120 15.63 -1.49 13.33
C VAL A 120 15.57 -2.69 14.27
N HIS A 121 14.44 -2.88 14.95
CA HIS A 121 14.25 -4.01 15.86
C HIS A 121 13.89 -5.31 15.15
N VAL A 122 13.36 -5.24 13.93
CA VAL A 122 12.86 -6.40 13.17
C VAL A 122 14.00 -7.22 12.58
N SER A 123 14.01 -8.54 12.82
CA SER A 123 14.96 -9.50 12.24
C SER A 123 14.36 -10.92 12.13
N ASP A 124 15.09 -11.88 11.57
CA ASP A 124 14.69 -13.31 11.51
C ASP A 124 14.94 -14.06 12.83
N ASN A 125 15.65 -13.44 13.76
CA ASN A 125 16.10 -14.05 15.01
C ASN A 125 15.74 -13.24 16.27
N ALA A 126 14.86 -12.25 16.13
CA ALA A 126 14.44 -11.41 17.25
C ALA A 126 13.68 -12.24 18.30
N CYS A 127 14.04 -12.06 19.57
CA CYS A 127 13.36 -12.73 20.69
C CYS A 127 12.06 -12.03 21.11
N VAL A 128 11.72 -10.87 20.53
CA VAL A 128 10.41 -10.24 20.70
C VAL A 128 9.47 -10.77 19.61
N PRO A 129 8.29 -11.33 19.96
CA PRO A 129 7.37 -11.91 18.99
C PRO A 129 7.06 -10.98 17.81
N ASP A 130 6.75 -9.71 18.08
CA ASP A 130 6.40 -8.71 17.06
C ASP A 130 7.54 -8.31 16.14
N HIS A 131 8.79 -8.61 16.50
CA HIS A 131 9.97 -8.21 15.75
C HIS A 131 10.52 -9.35 14.90
N CYS A 132 10.15 -10.59 15.20
CA CYS A 132 10.60 -11.74 14.44
C CYS A 132 9.74 -11.91 13.19
N TYR A 133 10.22 -11.48 12.02
CA TYR A 133 9.42 -11.58 10.80
C TYR A 133 9.15 -13.03 10.37
N MET A 134 10.02 -13.97 10.74
CA MET A 134 9.81 -15.41 10.50
C MET A 134 8.69 -15.98 11.37
N TYR A 135 8.47 -15.40 12.55
CA TYR A 135 7.40 -15.81 13.46
C TYR A 135 6.08 -15.14 13.12
N VAL A 136 6.07 -13.80 13.00
CA VAL A 136 4.84 -13.02 12.74
C VAL A 136 4.19 -13.38 11.41
N LEU A 137 4.98 -13.68 10.38
CA LEU A 137 4.47 -14.04 9.04
C LEU A 137 4.21 -15.54 8.88
N SER A 138 4.46 -16.36 9.90
CA SER A 138 4.18 -17.79 9.83
C SER A 138 2.67 -18.04 9.91
N ASP A 139 2.14 -18.84 8.99
CA ASP A 139 0.77 -19.34 9.10
C ASP A 139 0.75 -20.60 9.97
N ILE A 140 -0.05 -20.62 11.04
CA ILE A 140 -0.14 -21.80 11.91
C ILE A 140 -1.02 -22.91 11.35
N THR A 141 -1.89 -22.56 10.40
CA THR A 141 -2.93 -23.39 9.79
C THR A 141 -2.48 -24.00 8.47
N ASP A 142 -1.69 -23.27 7.68
CA ASP A 142 -1.15 -23.74 6.41
C ASP A 142 0.26 -24.32 6.60
N LYS A 143 0.45 -25.60 6.29
CA LYS A 143 1.74 -26.29 6.46
C LYS A 143 2.83 -25.75 5.54
N ASP A 144 2.48 -25.22 4.37
CA ASP A 144 3.43 -24.72 3.39
C ASP A 144 3.94 -23.31 3.76
N PHE A 145 3.13 -22.55 4.52
CA PHE A 145 3.49 -21.24 5.05
C PHE A 145 3.84 -21.24 6.54
N LYS A 146 3.85 -22.42 7.17
CA LYS A 146 4.24 -22.59 8.57
C LYS A 146 5.76 -22.61 8.72
N TYR A 147 6.26 -21.73 9.55
CA TYR A 147 7.66 -21.71 9.95
C TYR A 147 7.82 -21.94 11.46
N LYS A 148 8.88 -22.66 11.84
CA LYS A 148 9.23 -22.86 13.25
C LYS A 148 10.59 -22.26 13.53
N CYS A 149 10.60 -21.17 14.30
CA CYS A 149 11.82 -20.52 14.75
C CYS A 149 12.68 -21.44 15.62
N LYS A 150 14.01 -21.25 15.52
CA LYS A 150 15.01 -21.95 16.35
C LYS A 150 15.36 -21.23 17.65
N HIS A 151 14.82 -20.03 17.84
CA HIS A 151 14.96 -19.20 19.04
C HIS A 151 13.61 -19.12 19.78
N LYS A 152 13.62 -18.54 20.98
CA LYS A 152 12.42 -18.30 21.79
C LYS A 152 11.90 -16.89 21.55
N HIS A 153 10.62 -16.68 21.87
CA HIS A 153 9.99 -15.37 21.80
C HIS A 153 9.49 -14.94 23.19
N ASP A 154 10.42 -14.75 24.12
CA ASP A 154 10.18 -14.45 25.54
C ASP A 154 10.61 -13.04 25.97
N GLU A 155 11.13 -12.23 25.04
CA GLU A 155 11.45 -10.83 25.29
C GLU A 155 10.28 -9.88 24.98
N ARG A 156 10.33 -8.70 25.60
CA ARG A 156 9.31 -7.66 25.49
C ARG A 156 9.94 -6.37 24.98
N CYS A 157 9.22 -5.63 24.15
CA CYS A 157 9.65 -4.32 23.66
C CYS A 157 8.80 -3.22 24.30
N GLU A 158 9.44 -2.36 25.09
CA GLU A 158 8.77 -1.25 25.79
C GLU A 158 7.99 -0.33 24.83
N GLN A 159 8.53 -0.03 23.65
CA GLN A 159 7.85 0.84 22.66
C GLN A 159 6.63 0.16 22.02
N CYS A 160 6.69 -1.17 21.77
CA CYS A 160 5.52 -1.93 21.31
C CYS A 160 4.44 -1.96 22.40
N GLU A 161 4.83 -2.25 23.64
CA GLU A 161 3.90 -2.33 24.76
C GLU A 161 3.26 -0.98 25.09
N SER A 162 4.04 0.11 25.02
CA SER A 162 3.55 1.47 25.21
C SER A 162 2.47 1.83 24.17
N LEU A 163 2.68 1.47 22.90
CA LEU A 163 1.66 1.67 21.87
C LEU A 163 0.41 0.83 22.17
N ASP A 164 0.56 -0.46 22.47
CA ASP A 164 -0.58 -1.35 22.76
C ASP A 164 -1.37 -0.90 23.99
N LEU A 165 -0.68 -0.44 25.04
CA LEU A 165 -1.30 0.13 26.23
C LEU A 165 -2.06 1.41 25.90
N THR A 166 -1.49 2.29 25.07
CA THR A 166 -2.16 3.51 24.60
C THR A 166 -3.45 3.18 23.86
N LEU A 167 -3.42 2.21 22.94
CA LEU A 167 -4.60 1.78 22.19
C LEU A 167 -5.68 1.20 23.13
N LYS A 168 -5.30 0.35 24.09
CA LYS A 168 -6.22 -0.20 25.10
C LYS A 168 -6.82 0.88 26.01
N ASN A 169 -6.02 1.87 26.41
CA ASN A 169 -6.50 2.98 27.25
C ASN A 169 -7.56 3.82 26.52
N ILE A 170 -7.40 4.02 25.21
CA ILE A 170 -8.39 4.70 24.38
C ILE A 170 -9.63 3.82 24.23
N GLU A 171 -9.47 2.52 23.95
CA GLU A 171 -10.59 1.57 23.81
C GLU A 171 -11.48 1.54 25.04
N GLN A 172 -10.88 1.38 26.23
CA GLN A 172 -11.60 1.31 27.51
C GLN A 172 -12.30 2.62 27.88
N ALA A 173 -11.91 3.74 27.26
CA ALA A 173 -12.56 5.02 27.47
C ALA A 173 -13.78 5.23 26.56
N ILE A 174 -14.02 4.34 25.59
CA ILE A 174 -15.19 4.38 24.71
C ILE A 174 -16.36 3.68 25.40
N GLU A 175 -17.46 4.40 25.62
CA GLU A 175 -18.72 3.84 26.13
C GLU A 175 -19.40 2.96 25.06
N GLU A 176 -20.06 1.87 25.48
CA GLU A 176 -20.70 0.89 24.57
C GLU A 176 -21.75 1.51 23.64
N GLU A 177 -22.41 2.60 24.04
CA GLU A 177 -23.43 3.26 23.23
C GLU A 177 -22.86 4.15 22.09
N ARG A 178 -21.53 4.25 21.96
CA ARG A 178 -20.84 5.12 20.98
C ARG A 178 -20.35 4.35 19.76
N ASP A 179 -21.26 3.71 19.05
CA ASP A 179 -20.98 2.89 17.86
C ASP A 179 -20.08 3.58 16.82
N GLU A 180 -20.26 4.88 16.60
CA GLU A 180 -19.49 5.63 15.61
C GLU A 180 -18.04 5.89 16.04
N THR A 181 -17.83 6.21 17.33
CA THR A 181 -16.50 6.39 17.92
C THR A 181 -15.76 5.06 17.96
N LEU A 182 -16.46 3.99 18.34
CA LEU A 182 -15.94 2.63 18.35
C LEU A 182 -15.54 2.16 16.95
N TYR A 183 -16.35 2.47 15.93
CA TYR A 183 -16.02 2.15 14.53
C TYR A 183 -14.76 2.88 14.06
N LEU A 184 -14.65 4.19 14.34
CA LEU A 184 -13.48 4.98 13.95
C LEU A 184 -12.22 4.46 14.65
N PHE A 185 -12.31 4.18 15.94
CA PHE A 185 -11.25 3.54 16.73
C PHE A 185 -10.82 2.21 16.12
N THR A 186 -11.76 1.29 15.92
CA THR A 186 -11.51 -0.06 15.39
C THR A 186 -10.84 0.00 14.01
N SER A 187 -11.35 0.85 13.12
CA SER A 187 -10.77 1.02 11.78
C SER A 187 -9.36 1.60 11.83
N ALA A 188 -9.12 2.58 12.71
CA ALA A 188 -7.80 3.19 12.89
C ALA A 188 -6.79 2.19 13.48
N VAL A 189 -7.16 1.43 14.52
CA VAL A 189 -6.32 0.36 15.09
C VAL A 189 -5.97 -0.69 14.04
N ARG A 190 -6.95 -1.14 13.26
CA ARG A 190 -6.71 -2.07 12.14
C ARG A 190 -5.70 -1.49 11.15
N ALA A 191 -5.83 -0.21 10.78
CA ALA A 191 -4.90 0.45 9.87
C ALA A 191 -3.47 0.56 10.43
N ILE A 192 -3.33 0.78 11.75
CA ILE A 192 -2.02 0.79 12.44
C ILE A 192 -1.39 -0.61 12.41
N ASN A 193 -2.15 -1.65 12.71
CA ASN A 193 -1.66 -3.04 12.65
C ASN A 193 -1.25 -3.44 11.23
N LEU A 194 -2.04 -3.07 10.22
CA LEU A 194 -1.67 -3.26 8.81
C LEU A 194 -0.39 -2.49 8.44
N TRP A 195 -0.18 -1.29 9.01
CA TRP A 195 1.05 -0.54 8.79
C TRP A 195 2.26 -1.20 9.44
N LYS A 196 2.13 -1.67 10.69
CA LYS A 196 3.15 -2.43 11.42
C LYS A 196 3.55 -3.68 10.65
N GLY A 197 2.56 -4.46 10.18
CA GLY A 197 2.79 -5.62 9.31
C GLY A 197 3.49 -5.25 8.00
N HIS A 198 3.13 -4.12 7.38
CA HIS A 198 3.82 -3.61 6.19
C HIS A 198 5.27 -3.20 6.47
N GLN A 199 5.58 -2.59 7.62
CA GLN A 199 6.96 -2.28 8.00
C GLN A 199 7.80 -3.57 8.15
N LEU A 200 7.23 -4.57 8.82
CA LEU A 200 7.88 -5.86 9.02
C LEU A 200 8.15 -6.58 7.68
N ARG A 201 7.16 -6.63 6.78
CA ARG A 201 7.34 -7.19 5.42
C ARG A 201 8.39 -6.43 4.61
N SER A 202 8.45 -5.10 4.76
CA SER A 202 9.48 -4.29 4.11
C SER A 202 10.90 -4.69 4.52
N VAL A 203 11.12 -5.09 5.79
CA VAL A 203 12.44 -5.55 6.26
C VAL A 203 12.76 -6.94 5.68
N GLN A 204 11.81 -7.88 5.73
CA GLN A 204 11.98 -9.21 5.12
C GLN A 204 12.27 -9.12 3.61
N GLN A 205 11.56 -8.24 2.89
CA GLN A 205 11.77 -8.01 1.46
C GLN A 205 13.13 -7.40 1.13
N ASP A 206 13.73 -6.65 2.05
CA ASP A 206 15.09 -6.12 1.89
C ASP A 206 16.13 -7.21 2.18
N GLN A 207 15.91 -8.07 3.18
CA GLN A 207 16.76 -9.24 3.39
C GLN A 207 16.78 -10.16 2.16
N ALA A 208 15.61 -10.47 1.58
CA ALA A 208 15.53 -11.25 0.35
C ALA A 208 16.27 -10.59 -0.83
N ARG A 209 16.30 -9.25 -0.87
CA ARG A 209 17.10 -8.49 -1.86
C ARG A 209 18.58 -8.75 -1.66
N LEU A 210 19.06 -8.65 -0.42
CA LEU A 210 20.47 -8.87 -0.06
C LEU A 210 20.88 -10.31 -0.37
N ASP A 211 20.03 -11.29 -0.09
CA ASP A 211 20.28 -12.69 -0.40
C ASP A 211 20.49 -12.91 -1.90
N VAL A 212 19.66 -12.29 -2.74
CA VAL A 212 19.80 -12.36 -4.21
C VAL A 212 21.07 -11.65 -4.68
N ILE A 213 21.42 -10.50 -4.11
CA ILE A 213 22.69 -9.82 -4.41
C ILE A 213 23.88 -10.70 -4.01
N ASN A 214 23.77 -11.43 -2.89
CA ASN A 214 24.77 -12.39 -2.44
C ASN A 214 24.86 -13.65 -3.34
N LEU A 215 23.80 -13.97 -4.10
CA LEU A 215 23.82 -15.01 -5.13
C LEU A 215 24.52 -14.57 -6.43
N LEU A 216 24.77 -13.26 -6.64
CA LEU A 216 25.60 -12.74 -7.73
C LEU A 216 27.09 -13.07 -7.48
N LYS A 217 27.42 -14.36 -7.35
CA LYS A 217 28.78 -14.87 -7.07
C LYS A 217 29.61 -15.06 -8.33
N ASP A 218 28.95 -15.13 -9.49
CA ASP A 218 29.58 -15.31 -10.80
C ASP A 218 29.26 -14.17 -11.76
N GLU A 219 30.13 -13.95 -12.74
CA GLU A 219 29.92 -13.00 -13.84
C GLU A 219 28.87 -13.49 -14.85
N LYS A 220 28.08 -14.53 -14.51
CA LYS A 220 27.09 -15.15 -15.40
C LYS A 220 25.66 -14.78 -15.01
N THR A 221 25.48 -14.06 -13.92
CA THR A 221 24.17 -13.81 -13.30
C THR A 221 23.95 -12.32 -13.13
N VAL A 222 22.73 -11.87 -13.44
CA VAL A 222 22.28 -10.49 -13.20
C VAL A 222 21.01 -10.47 -12.36
N TYR A 223 20.85 -9.40 -11.59
CA TYR A 223 19.63 -9.06 -10.85
C TYR A 223 19.01 -7.79 -11.42
N ILE A 224 17.77 -7.84 -11.86
CA ILE A 224 17.08 -6.78 -12.57
C ILE A 224 15.89 -6.32 -11.74
N VAL A 225 15.83 -5.04 -11.40
CA VAL A 225 14.69 -4.41 -10.75
C VAL A 225 13.92 -3.62 -11.79
N ASN A 226 12.66 -3.98 -12.04
CA ASN A 226 11.77 -3.26 -12.94
C ASN A 226 10.76 -2.44 -12.16
N ASP A 227 10.51 -1.22 -12.64
CA ASP A 227 9.45 -0.39 -12.10
C ASP A 227 8.88 0.55 -13.17
N TRP A 228 7.57 0.81 -13.08
CA TRP A 228 6.95 1.90 -13.82
C TRP A 228 7.15 3.17 -13.02
N ALA A 229 7.89 4.12 -13.59
CA ALA A 229 8.04 5.41 -12.95
C ALA A 229 6.73 6.21 -13.01
N MET A 230 6.57 7.15 -12.07
CA MET A 230 5.49 8.13 -12.11
C MET A 230 5.50 8.83 -13.47
N LYS A 231 4.34 8.94 -14.14
CA LYS A 231 4.25 9.55 -15.46
C LYS A 231 4.99 10.89 -15.51
N PHE A 232 5.78 11.07 -16.56
CA PHE A 232 6.49 12.31 -16.77
C PHE A 232 5.52 13.36 -17.31
N LEU A 233 5.45 14.50 -16.62
CA LEU A 233 4.62 15.64 -16.99
C LEU A 233 5.57 16.77 -17.39
N PRO A 234 5.65 17.13 -18.68
CA PRO A 234 6.59 18.16 -19.14
C PRO A 234 6.44 19.52 -18.44
N HIS A 235 5.24 19.81 -17.91
CA HIS A 235 4.91 21.10 -17.29
C HIS A 235 4.98 21.10 -15.76
N GLN A 236 5.14 19.94 -15.10
CA GLN A 236 5.16 19.84 -13.64
C GLN A 236 6.19 18.81 -13.18
N TYR A 237 7.11 19.22 -12.30
CA TYR A 237 8.20 18.38 -11.82
C TYR A 237 7.71 17.14 -11.03
N ARG A 238 6.57 17.22 -10.33
CA ARG A 238 5.91 16.11 -9.62
C ARG A 238 4.40 16.34 -9.51
N GLU A 239 3.58 15.34 -9.84
CA GLU A 239 2.16 15.27 -9.44
C GLU A 239 2.03 14.78 -8.00
N SER A 240 1.00 15.25 -7.28
CA SER A 240 0.72 14.72 -5.93
C SER A 240 0.09 13.33 -6.04
N GLN A 241 0.37 12.42 -5.09
CA GLN A 241 -0.22 11.06 -5.10
C GLN A 241 -1.77 11.09 -5.07
N SER A 242 -2.37 12.20 -4.60
CA SER A 242 -3.81 12.43 -4.61
C SER A 242 -4.41 12.74 -5.99
N ASP A 243 -3.59 13.16 -6.96
CA ASP A 243 -4.04 13.54 -8.32
C ASP A 243 -3.86 12.38 -9.32
N TRP A 244 -3.54 11.18 -8.84
CA TRP A 244 -3.24 9.98 -9.63
C TRP A 244 -4.41 9.49 -10.51
N PHE A 245 -5.64 9.89 -10.20
CA PHE A 245 -6.84 9.54 -10.95
C PHE A 245 -7.07 10.48 -12.13
N GLY A 246 -6.44 10.16 -13.26
CA GLY A 246 -6.57 10.88 -14.54
C GLY A 246 -5.25 10.91 -15.31
N LYS A 247 -4.86 9.75 -15.87
CA LYS A 247 -3.51 9.46 -16.42
C LYS A 247 -3.09 10.32 -17.65
N ASN A 248 -2.89 11.62 -17.48
CA ASN A 248 -2.15 12.45 -18.44
C ASN A 248 -0.63 12.30 -18.23
N GLY A 249 0.19 12.46 -19.28
CA GLY A 249 1.65 12.37 -19.20
C GLY A 249 2.28 11.14 -19.86
N ILE A 250 3.60 11.22 -20.06
CA ILE A 250 4.41 10.25 -20.79
C ILE A 250 4.76 9.08 -19.88
N SER A 251 4.52 7.86 -20.36
CA SER A 251 4.86 6.65 -19.60
C SER A 251 6.34 6.36 -19.76
N TRP A 252 7.00 5.98 -18.67
CA TRP A 252 8.39 5.55 -18.73
C TRP A 252 8.64 4.46 -17.70
N HIS A 253 9.46 3.50 -18.11
CA HIS A 253 9.80 2.32 -17.34
C HIS A 253 11.31 2.30 -17.09
N ILE A 254 11.70 1.86 -15.90
CA ILE A 254 13.10 1.79 -15.49
C ILE A 254 13.42 0.32 -15.20
N SER A 255 14.49 -0.19 -15.81
CA SER A 255 15.09 -1.49 -15.46
C SER A 255 16.49 -1.24 -14.92
N VAL A 256 16.71 -1.48 -13.62
CA VAL A 256 18.04 -1.35 -12.99
C VAL A 256 18.66 -2.73 -12.87
N VAL A 257 19.76 -2.94 -13.57
CA VAL A 257 20.50 -4.20 -13.63
C VAL A 257 21.70 -4.12 -12.70
N PHE A 258 21.80 -5.06 -11.77
CA PHE A 258 22.92 -5.27 -10.89
C PHE A 258 23.69 -6.53 -11.30
N ARG A 259 25.02 -6.44 -11.36
CA ARG A 259 25.91 -7.56 -11.67
C ARG A 259 27.21 -7.44 -10.88
N LYS A 260 27.91 -8.55 -10.67
CA LYS A 260 29.31 -8.49 -10.20
C LYS A 260 30.29 -8.63 -11.35
N SER A 261 31.31 -7.79 -11.35
CA SER A 261 32.39 -7.75 -12.31
C SER A 261 33.68 -7.52 -11.53
N ASN A 262 34.67 -8.40 -11.66
CA ASN A 262 35.93 -8.33 -10.89
C ASN A 262 35.73 -8.17 -9.36
N GLY A 263 34.70 -8.82 -8.80
CA GLY A 263 34.36 -8.75 -7.37
C GLY A 263 33.64 -7.48 -6.93
N GLN A 264 33.47 -6.48 -7.80
CA GLN A 264 32.74 -5.25 -7.52
C GLN A 264 31.30 -5.33 -8.04
N LEU A 265 30.37 -4.72 -7.31
CA LEU A 265 28.98 -4.59 -7.75
C LEU A 265 28.85 -3.42 -8.72
N GLU A 266 28.43 -3.71 -9.95
CA GLU A 266 28.13 -2.73 -10.98
C GLU A 266 26.61 -2.60 -11.16
N SER A 267 26.14 -1.40 -11.48
CA SER A 267 24.75 -1.13 -11.85
C SER A 267 24.65 -0.49 -13.23
N GLN A 268 23.70 -0.93 -14.05
CA GLN A 268 23.36 -0.37 -15.35
C GLN A 268 21.85 -0.13 -15.41
N SER A 269 21.43 1.06 -15.81
CA SER A 269 20.00 1.41 -15.88
C SER A 269 19.54 1.55 -17.32
N PHE A 270 18.41 0.93 -17.63
CA PHE A 270 17.68 1.11 -18.88
C PHE A 270 16.44 1.95 -18.61
N ILE A 271 16.26 3.00 -19.42
CA ILE A 271 15.10 3.88 -19.36
C ILE A 271 14.34 3.77 -20.68
N HIS A 272 13.10 3.32 -20.62
CA HIS A 272 12.21 3.22 -21.76
C HIS A 272 11.16 4.31 -21.67
N ILE A 273 11.24 5.33 -22.53
CA ILE A 273 10.23 6.39 -22.65
C ILE A 273 9.24 5.97 -23.72
N ILE A 274 7.96 5.85 -23.37
CA ILE A 274 6.92 5.28 -24.22
C ILE A 274 5.77 6.28 -24.34
N GLU A 275 5.62 6.82 -25.55
CA GLU A 275 4.67 7.89 -25.86
C GLU A 275 3.21 7.44 -25.70
N SER A 276 2.87 6.25 -26.20
CA SER A 276 1.56 5.64 -26.01
C SER A 276 1.70 4.24 -25.41
N CYS A 277 1.31 4.10 -24.14
CA CYS A 277 1.39 2.84 -23.41
C CYS A 277 0.23 2.70 -22.43
N SER A 278 -0.42 1.55 -22.48
CA SER A 278 -1.39 1.05 -21.50
C SER A 278 -0.76 0.60 -20.18
N GLN A 279 0.58 0.52 -20.13
CA GLN A 279 1.35 -0.07 -19.01
C GLN A 279 0.94 -1.53 -18.74
N ASP A 280 0.64 -2.27 -19.81
CA ASP A 280 0.17 -3.65 -19.74
C ASP A 280 1.32 -4.67 -19.82
N SER A 281 0.94 -5.95 -19.78
CA SER A 281 1.88 -7.06 -19.88
C SER A 281 2.62 -7.13 -21.21
N ALA A 282 1.99 -6.72 -22.32
CA ALA A 282 2.65 -6.75 -23.63
C ALA A 282 3.83 -5.78 -23.66
N ALA A 283 3.64 -4.57 -23.11
CA ALA A 283 4.72 -3.59 -22.98
C ALA A 283 5.87 -4.13 -22.12
N ILE A 284 5.58 -4.72 -20.96
CA ILE A 284 6.60 -5.29 -20.07
C ILE A 284 7.39 -6.42 -20.72
N VAL A 285 6.72 -7.33 -21.44
CA VAL A 285 7.38 -8.44 -22.13
C VAL A 285 8.39 -7.92 -23.17
N LEU A 286 8.02 -6.91 -23.95
CA LEU A 286 8.92 -6.28 -24.93
C LEU A 286 10.11 -5.59 -24.26
N ILE A 287 9.87 -4.89 -23.15
CA ILE A 287 10.94 -4.27 -22.36
C ILE A 287 11.91 -5.31 -21.82
N MET A 288 11.40 -6.39 -21.22
CA MET A 288 12.21 -7.49 -20.70
C MET A 288 13.06 -8.12 -21.81
N GLN A 289 12.46 -8.40 -22.97
CA GLN A 289 13.17 -8.93 -24.14
C GLN A 289 14.31 -8.02 -24.60
N HIS A 290 14.03 -6.72 -24.74
CA HIS A 290 15.03 -5.73 -25.13
C HIS A 290 16.20 -5.72 -24.15
N VAL A 291 15.92 -5.55 -22.85
CA VAL A 291 16.96 -5.49 -21.81
C VAL A 291 17.82 -6.75 -21.82
N LEU A 292 17.21 -7.93 -21.84
CA LEU A 292 17.95 -9.19 -21.83
C LEU A 292 18.81 -9.38 -23.09
N LYS A 293 18.30 -8.99 -24.26
CA LYS A 293 19.05 -9.11 -25.52
C LYS A 293 20.24 -8.15 -25.56
N THR A 294 20.06 -6.93 -25.08
CA THR A 294 21.16 -5.98 -24.96
C THR A 294 22.22 -6.49 -23.99
N LEU A 295 21.82 -6.98 -22.82
CA LEU A 295 22.75 -7.55 -21.83
C LEU A 295 23.52 -8.76 -22.37
N GLU A 296 22.86 -9.67 -23.10
CA GLU A 296 23.51 -10.81 -23.73
C GLU A 296 24.54 -10.38 -24.78
N THR A 297 24.24 -9.32 -25.54
CA THR A 297 25.14 -8.77 -26.55
C THR A 297 26.35 -8.10 -25.91
N GLU A 298 26.13 -7.30 -24.86
CA GLU A 298 27.19 -6.59 -24.13
C GLU A 298 28.05 -7.52 -23.28
N ASN A 299 27.47 -8.59 -22.73
CA ASN A 299 28.17 -9.57 -21.92
C ASN A 299 27.72 -11.02 -22.26
N PRO A 300 28.35 -11.65 -23.25
CA PRO A 300 28.00 -13.00 -23.69
C PRO A 300 28.21 -14.12 -22.64
N LYS A 301 28.93 -13.83 -21.55
CA LYS A 301 29.11 -14.78 -20.44
C LYS A 301 27.84 -14.95 -19.62
N LEU A 302 26.91 -13.99 -19.68
CA LEU A 302 25.64 -14.06 -18.95
C LEU A 302 24.85 -15.30 -19.36
N LYS A 303 24.22 -15.91 -18.35
CA LYS A 303 23.38 -17.11 -18.50
C LYS A 303 22.06 -17.00 -17.75
N ARG A 304 22.01 -16.22 -16.66
CA ARG A 304 20.86 -16.15 -15.77
C ARG A 304 20.48 -14.72 -15.46
N ALA A 305 19.18 -14.45 -15.43
CA ALA A 305 18.62 -13.18 -14.99
C ALA A 305 17.53 -13.41 -13.93
N PHE A 306 17.67 -12.70 -12.82
CA PHE A 306 16.70 -12.66 -11.73
C PHE A 306 15.92 -11.35 -11.81
N PHE A 307 14.59 -11.40 -11.92
CA PHE A 307 13.75 -10.19 -11.94
C PHE A 307 13.10 -9.93 -10.59
N ARG A 308 13.15 -8.68 -10.11
CA ARG A 308 12.32 -8.12 -9.03
C ARG A 308 11.38 -7.09 -9.64
N GLN A 309 10.08 -7.27 -9.42
CA GLN A 309 9.03 -6.42 -9.96
C GLN A 309 8.03 -6.10 -8.83
N ASP A 310 7.27 -5.02 -8.95
CA ASP A 310 6.19 -4.74 -8.00
C ASP A 310 4.98 -5.66 -8.25
N ASN A 311 3.96 -5.59 -7.39
CA ASN A 311 2.78 -6.45 -7.51
C ASN A 311 1.77 -5.96 -8.58
N ALA A 312 2.17 -5.08 -9.51
CA ALA A 312 1.27 -4.61 -10.55
C ALA A 312 0.87 -5.76 -11.48
N GLY A 313 -0.40 -5.78 -11.89
CA GLY A 313 -0.93 -6.84 -12.74
C GLY A 313 -0.21 -7.00 -14.08
N CYS A 314 0.49 -5.97 -14.56
CA CYS A 314 1.30 -6.07 -15.78
C CYS A 314 2.51 -6.99 -15.63
N TYR A 315 3.09 -7.12 -14.44
CA TYR A 315 4.21 -8.04 -14.15
C TYR A 315 3.74 -9.45 -13.81
N HIS A 316 2.62 -9.57 -13.11
CA HIS A 316 2.12 -10.86 -12.57
C HIS A 316 1.00 -11.51 -13.38
N SER A 317 0.70 -11.01 -14.57
CA SER A 317 -0.29 -11.66 -15.44
C SER A 317 0.20 -13.01 -15.94
N ALA A 318 -0.76 -13.89 -16.27
CA ALA A 318 -0.47 -15.14 -16.96
C ALA A 318 0.34 -14.90 -18.26
N SER A 319 0.04 -13.81 -18.99
CA SER A 319 0.76 -13.43 -20.20
C SER A 319 2.24 -13.17 -19.94
N THR A 320 2.59 -12.41 -18.91
CA THR A 320 3.98 -12.10 -18.58
C THR A 320 4.73 -13.35 -18.08
N ILE A 321 4.08 -14.16 -17.25
CA ILE A 321 4.66 -15.41 -16.73
C ILE A 321 4.94 -16.40 -17.87
N LEU A 322 3.98 -16.61 -18.76
CA LEU A 322 4.14 -17.48 -19.93
C LEU A 322 5.21 -16.95 -20.89
N ALA A 323 5.26 -15.63 -21.08
CA ALA A 323 6.28 -15.01 -21.91
C ALA A 323 7.70 -15.24 -21.35
N CYS A 324 7.90 -15.30 -20.03
CA CYS A 324 9.21 -15.60 -19.44
C CYS A 324 9.80 -16.92 -19.96
N HIS A 325 8.97 -17.94 -20.17
CA HIS A 325 9.40 -19.21 -20.74
C HIS A 325 9.88 -19.07 -22.19
N HIS A 326 9.19 -18.25 -23.00
CA HIS A 326 9.59 -17.97 -24.38
C HIS A 326 10.85 -17.11 -24.45
N ILE A 327 10.95 -16.08 -23.61
CA ILE A 327 12.13 -15.22 -23.47
C ILE A 327 13.36 -16.05 -23.09
N ALA A 328 13.20 -16.99 -22.15
CA ALA A 328 14.28 -17.86 -21.71
C ALA A 328 14.82 -18.78 -22.82
N LYS A 329 14.03 -19.07 -23.86
CA LYS A 329 14.48 -19.84 -25.03
C LYS A 329 15.27 -19.01 -26.04
N THR A 330 15.05 -17.69 -26.08
CA THR A 330 15.64 -16.79 -27.09
C THR A 330 16.73 -15.88 -26.52
N THR A 331 16.90 -15.86 -25.20
CA THR A 331 17.84 -14.99 -24.46
C THR A 331 18.43 -15.73 -23.23
N LEU A 332 18.60 -15.04 -22.10
CA LEU A 332 19.08 -15.59 -20.83
C LEU A 332 18.02 -16.45 -20.14
N THR A 333 18.44 -17.43 -19.33
CA THR A 333 17.51 -18.15 -18.45
C THR A 333 16.89 -17.17 -17.47
N VAL A 334 15.57 -16.96 -17.61
CA VAL A 334 14.79 -16.07 -16.76
C VAL A 334 14.30 -16.84 -15.55
N LEU A 335 14.72 -16.41 -14.36
CA LEU A 335 14.19 -16.89 -13.10
C LEU A 335 13.37 -15.76 -12.48
N PRO A 336 12.02 -15.83 -12.53
CA PRO A 336 11.21 -14.86 -11.83
C PRO A 336 11.45 -15.04 -10.33
N LEU A 337 11.94 -14.00 -9.65
CA LEU A 337 11.76 -13.93 -8.20
C LEU A 337 10.35 -13.37 -8.01
N LEU A 338 9.42 -14.23 -7.63
CA LEU A 338 8.13 -13.80 -7.11
C LEU A 338 8.39 -13.06 -5.78
N ALA A 339 8.67 -11.76 -5.86
CA ALA A 339 8.79 -10.91 -4.68
C ALA A 339 7.42 -10.54 -4.06
N SER A 340 6.32 -11.14 -4.54
CA SER A 340 4.95 -10.73 -4.26
C SER A 340 4.01 -11.93 -4.15
N VAL A 341 4.12 -12.69 -3.06
CA VAL A 341 2.99 -13.50 -2.57
C VAL A 341 2.32 -12.86 -1.34
N ILE A 342 2.88 -11.81 -0.75
CA ILE A 342 2.36 -11.27 0.52
C ILE A 342 2.25 -9.74 0.49
N SER A 343 1.64 -9.19 -0.56
CA SER A 343 1.23 -7.77 -0.54
C SER A 343 -0.24 -7.62 -0.13
N ASP A 344 -1.15 -8.46 -0.66
CA ASP A 344 -2.59 -8.14 -0.62
C ASP A 344 -3.52 -9.34 -0.35
N CYS A 345 -3.01 -10.45 0.20
CA CYS A 345 -3.85 -11.55 0.69
C CYS A 345 -3.49 -11.88 2.13
N LEU A 346 -4.00 -11.06 3.05
CA LEU A 346 -4.60 -11.38 4.35
C LEU A 346 -4.96 -10.08 5.08
#